data_AF-A0A4R1WTA5-F1
#
_entry.id   AF-A0A4R1WTA5-F1
#
_cell.length_a   1.000
_cell.length_b   1.000
_cell.length_c   1.000
_cell.angle_alpha   90.00
_cell.angle_beta   90.00
_cell.angle_gamma   90.00
#
_symmetry.space_group_name_H-M   'P 1'
#
loop_
_entity.id
_entity.type
_entity.pdbx_description
1 polymer ?
#
loop_
_entity_poly.entity_id
_entity_poly.type
_entity_poly.pdbx_seq_one_letter_code
_entity_poly.pdbx_strand_id
1 'polypeptide(L)'
;MITSTFQYSPGMAILHSRDLVSWRHVGAAVPDIGVLGPEYRSDRMERYNVGIYAGSLRHHRGRYWLHFTTLDEGIFVTTAEHPAGPWSHLHRLSDETGWEDPCPLWDEDGRAWLVASSPGRGAWPTLAAAGRRRARLRHLRLQSRRQDLRSARKHRHGLMVGLPRRPNRPVQHRSHRRRRHRPVRHLPVPRSPTTPDTHRCPKYAVKRLLAGGSWHADGRG
;
A
#
# COMPACT_ATOMS: atom_id res chain seq x y z
N MET A 1 21.29 9.48 -8.18
CA MET A 1 20.12 9.56 -7.29
C MET A 1 18.88 9.19 -8.09
N ILE A 2 17.89 8.58 -7.46
CA ILE A 2 16.56 8.35 -8.03
C ILE A 2 15.49 9.00 -7.16
N THR A 3 14.33 9.30 -7.73
CA THR A 3 13.20 9.88 -7.00
C THR A 3 11.89 9.19 -7.37
N SER A 4 11.03 8.98 -6.37
CA SER A 4 9.66 8.54 -6.59
C SER A 4 8.91 9.53 -7.50
N THR A 5 8.10 9.00 -8.41
CA THR A 5 7.31 9.79 -9.35
C THR A 5 5.82 9.53 -9.24
N PHE A 6 5.39 8.59 -8.38
CA PHE A 6 3.99 8.21 -8.23
C PHE A 6 3.34 7.92 -9.59
N GLN A 7 2.33 8.70 -9.98
CA GLN A 7 1.57 8.52 -11.22
C GLN A 7 2.18 9.20 -12.45
N TYR A 8 3.28 9.95 -12.31
CA TYR A 8 3.85 10.69 -13.44
C TYR A 8 4.57 9.76 -14.42
N SER A 9 4.48 10.11 -15.70
CA SER A 9 5.17 9.45 -16.81
C SER A 9 6.04 10.47 -17.55
N PRO A 10 7.31 10.16 -17.87
CA PRO A 10 8.03 8.93 -17.53
C PRO A 10 8.29 8.81 -16.03
N GLY A 11 8.34 7.57 -15.54
CA GLY A 11 8.44 7.22 -14.14
C GLY A 11 9.85 6.91 -13.65
N MET A 12 10.08 7.10 -12.34
CA MET A 12 11.36 6.94 -11.66
C MET A 12 12.49 7.80 -12.27
N ALA A 13 12.49 9.08 -11.95
CA ALA A 13 13.46 10.03 -12.47
C ALA A 13 14.87 9.77 -11.91
N ILE A 14 15.88 10.01 -12.73
CA ILE A 14 17.28 9.71 -12.44
C ILE A 14 18.08 11.00 -12.53
N LEU A 15 18.78 11.32 -11.45
CA LEU A 15 19.66 12.47 -11.34
C LEU A 15 21.11 12.03 -11.17
N HIS A 16 22.01 12.74 -11.83
CA HIS A 16 23.45 12.51 -11.77
C HIS A 16 24.17 13.76 -11.28
N SER A 17 25.16 13.56 -10.43
CA SER A 17 26.07 14.59 -9.94
C SER A 17 27.47 14.01 -9.78
N ARG A 18 28.49 14.86 -9.89
CA ARG A 18 29.90 14.53 -9.61
C ARG A 18 30.41 15.18 -8.32
N ASP A 19 29.74 16.23 -7.86
CA ASP A 19 30.13 17.07 -6.73
C ASP A 19 29.14 16.99 -5.55
N LEU A 20 28.04 16.24 -5.71
CA LEU A 20 26.90 16.12 -4.79
C LEU A 20 26.11 17.42 -4.57
N VAL A 21 26.45 18.50 -5.28
CA VAL A 21 25.82 19.83 -5.19
C VAL A 21 25.02 20.12 -6.45
N SER A 22 25.65 19.97 -7.62
CA SER A 22 25.06 20.23 -8.92
C SER A 22 24.47 18.95 -9.48
N TRP A 23 23.14 18.91 -9.67
CA TRP A 23 22.42 17.73 -10.14
C TRP A 23 21.77 17.98 -11.49
N ARG A 24 21.98 17.07 -12.43
CA ARG A 24 21.29 17.05 -13.73
C ARG A 24 20.34 15.87 -13.82
N HIS A 25 19.15 16.09 -14.38
CA HIS A 25 18.26 15.01 -14.79
C HIS A 25 18.87 14.32 -16.01
N VAL A 26 19.06 13.00 -15.94
CA VAL A 26 19.70 12.21 -17.02
C VAL A 26 18.78 11.21 -17.70
N GLY A 27 17.59 10.99 -17.17
CA GLY A 27 16.61 10.07 -17.74
C GLY A 27 15.66 9.52 -16.69
N ALA A 28 14.84 8.57 -17.11
CA ALA A 28 13.85 7.90 -16.28
C ALA A 28 13.91 6.40 -16.55
N ALA A 29 13.72 5.58 -15.50
CA ALA A 29 13.84 4.13 -15.63
C ALA A 29 12.59 3.45 -16.21
N VAL A 30 11.44 4.12 -16.11
CA VAL A 30 10.16 3.63 -16.63
C VAL A 30 9.67 4.63 -17.69
N PRO A 31 9.92 4.39 -18.99
CA PRO A 31 9.56 5.35 -20.04
C PRO A 31 8.06 5.65 -20.13
N ASP A 32 7.22 4.65 -19.85
CA ASP A 32 5.76 4.77 -19.81
C ASP A 32 5.20 4.09 -18.57
N ILE A 33 4.52 4.84 -17.71
CA ILE A 33 3.88 4.34 -16.49
C ILE A 33 2.73 3.36 -16.79
N GLY A 34 2.16 3.39 -18.00
CA GLY A 34 1.08 2.50 -18.44
C GLY A 34 1.45 1.02 -18.42
N VAL A 35 2.75 0.68 -18.36
CA VAL A 35 3.22 -0.70 -18.17
C VAL A 35 2.86 -1.29 -16.82
N LEU A 36 2.54 -0.45 -15.82
CA LEU A 36 2.09 -0.89 -14.50
C LEU A 36 0.62 -1.35 -14.51
N GLY A 37 -0.18 -0.88 -15.48
CA GLY A 37 -1.58 -1.23 -15.61
C GLY A 37 -2.39 -0.19 -16.38
N PRO A 38 -3.57 -0.57 -16.93
CA PRO A 38 -4.41 0.34 -17.70
C PRO A 38 -4.93 1.54 -16.89
N GLU A 39 -5.02 1.42 -15.57
CA GLU A 39 -5.48 2.48 -14.66
C GLU A 39 -4.51 3.69 -14.62
N TYR A 40 -3.25 3.49 -14.99
CA TYR A 40 -2.21 4.53 -15.05
C TYR A 40 -2.19 5.30 -16.37
N ARG A 41 -2.91 4.81 -17.39
CA ARG A 41 -2.93 5.42 -18.72
C ARG A 41 -3.75 6.71 -18.73
N SER A 42 -3.41 7.62 -19.63
CA SER A 42 -4.01 8.96 -19.74
C SER A 42 -5.50 8.97 -20.08
N ASP A 43 -6.03 7.90 -20.68
CA ASP A 43 -7.46 7.72 -20.94
C ASP A 43 -8.27 7.33 -19.69
N ARG A 44 -7.61 6.82 -18.64
CA ARG A 44 -8.25 6.43 -17.37
C ARG A 44 -7.92 7.37 -16.22
N MET A 45 -6.65 7.67 -16.01
CA MET A 45 -6.16 8.57 -14.94
C MET A 45 -6.69 8.20 -13.55
N GLU A 46 -6.80 6.91 -13.25
CA GLU A 46 -7.44 6.39 -12.04
C GLU A 46 -6.48 6.28 -10.83
N ARG A 47 -5.21 6.65 -11.03
CA ARG A 47 -4.09 6.40 -10.10
C ARG A 47 -3.47 7.66 -9.52
N TYR A 48 -4.26 8.69 -9.24
CA TYR A 48 -3.74 9.91 -8.59
C TYR A 48 -3.08 9.62 -7.23
N ASN A 49 -1.89 10.18 -7.02
CA ASN A 49 -1.09 10.08 -5.79
C ASN A 49 -0.73 8.64 -5.38
N VAL A 50 -0.66 7.73 -6.36
CA VAL A 50 -0.16 6.36 -6.21
C VAL A 50 0.65 5.98 -7.46
N GLY A 51 1.37 4.86 -7.43
CA GLY A 51 2.21 4.42 -8.56
C GLY A 51 3.59 4.05 -8.08
N ILE A 52 4.62 4.66 -8.66
CA ILE A 52 6.01 4.40 -8.30
C ILE A 52 6.37 5.10 -6.99
N TYR A 53 6.45 4.32 -5.92
CA TYR A 53 6.92 4.75 -4.60
C TYR A 53 8.46 4.74 -4.53
N ALA A 54 9.00 4.91 -3.32
CA ALA A 54 10.44 4.91 -3.11
C ALA A 54 11.07 3.63 -3.65
N GLY A 55 12.22 3.82 -4.28
CA GLY A 55 13.02 2.75 -4.82
C GLY A 55 14.44 2.81 -4.30
N SER A 56 15.17 1.74 -4.59
CA SER A 56 16.60 1.63 -4.34
C SER A 56 17.34 1.47 -5.66
N LEU A 57 18.47 2.17 -5.76
CA LEU A 57 19.41 2.06 -6.85
C LEU A 57 20.73 1.50 -6.29
N ARG A 58 21.17 0.36 -6.83
CA ARG A 58 22.45 -0.27 -6.47
C ARG A 58 23.26 -0.56 -7.72
N HIS A 59 24.57 -0.43 -7.62
CA HIS A 59 25.49 -0.90 -8.67
C HIS A 59 26.10 -2.22 -8.21
N HIS A 60 25.92 -3.28 -8.98
CA HIS A 60 26.41 -4.62 -8.66
C HIS A 60 26.75 -5.39 -9.94
N ARG A 61 27.95 -5.98 -9.99
CA ARG A 61 28.48 -6.75 -11.14
C ARG A 61 28.38 -6.00 -12.48
N GLY A 62 28.83 -4.74 -12.49
CA GLY A 62 28.88 -3.91 -13.72
C GLY A 62 27.53 -3.40 -14.20
N ARG A 63 26.48 -3.51 -13.39
CA ARG A 63 25.12 -3.09 -13.75
C ARG A 63 24.44 -2.31 -12.64
N TYR A 64 23.61 -1.36 -13.01
CA TYR A 64 22.67 -0.68 -12.13
C TYR A 64 21.41 -1.53 -11.99
N TRP A 65 21.01 -1.76 -10.75
CA TRP A 65 19.80 -2.45 -10.35
C TRP A 65 18.89 -1.46 -9.67
N LEU A 66 17.69 -1.30 -10.20
CA LEU A 66 16.68 -0.41 -9.66
C LEU A 66 15.49 -1.23 -9.22
N HIS A 67 15.19 -1.21 -7.93
CA HIS A 67 14.00 -1.83 -7.36
C HIS A 67 13.05 -0.74 -6.88
N PHE A 68 11.75 -0.91 -7.09
CA PHE A 68 10.73 -0.03 -6.52
C PHE A 68 9.45 -0.78 -6.25
N THR A 69 8.57 -0.19 -5.44
CA THR A 69 7.24 -0.71 -5.19
C THR A 69 6.17 0.15 -5.82
N THR A 70 5.07 -0.52 -6.12
CA THR A 70 3.74 0.06 -6.10
C THR A 70 3.00 -0.59 -4.93
N LEU A 71 2.19 0.16 -4.19
CA LEU A 71 1.47 -0.43 -3.04
C LEU A 71 0.43 -1.48 -3.46
N ASP A 72 -0.12 -1.35 -4.67
CA ASP A 72 -1.21 -2.20 -5.18
C ASP A 72 -0.74 -3.27 -6.17
N GLU A 73 0.27 -3.01 -7.01
CA GLU A 73 0.73 -3.94 -8.06
C GLU A 73 1.97 -4.77 -7.65
N GLY A 74 2.65 -4.39 -6.57
CA GLY A 74 3.76 -5.14 -5.96
C GLY A 74 5.15 -4.54 -6.21
N ILE A 75 6.17 -5.41 -6.19
CA ILE A 75 7.59 -5.04 -6.28
C ILE A 75 8.11 -5.25 -7.70
N PHE A 76 8.82 -4.27 -8.23
CA PHE A 76 9.39 -4.28 -9.56
C PHE A 76 10.91 -4.11 -9.53
N VAL A 77 11.57 -4.64 -10.58
CA VAL A 77 12.99 -4.44 -10.86
C VAL A 77 13.21 -4.13 -12.33
N THR A 78 14.16 -3.25 -12.60
CA THR A 78 14.75 -3.02 -13.92
C THR A 78 16.26 -2.78 -13.77
N THR A 79 17.01 -2.98 -14.84
CA THR A 79 18.46 -2.90 -14.82
C THR A 79 19.02 -2.14 -16.02
N ALA A 80 20.19 -1.52 -15.88
CA ALA A 80 20.88 -0.81 -16.95
C ALA A 80 22.40 -0.86 -16.75
N GLU A 81 23.18 -0.87 -17.83
CA GLU A 81 24.64 -0.83 -17.74
C GLU A 81 25.17 0.61 -17.56
N HIS A 82 24.39 1.59 -18.01
CA HIS A 82 24.65 3.01 -17.80
C HIS A 82 23.48 3.64 -17.05
N PRO A 83 23.69 4.56 -16.09
CA PRO A 83 22.61 5.07 -15.23
C PRO A 83 21.58 5.91 -16.00
N ALA A 84 21.92 6.44 -17.18
CA ALA A 84 20.97 7.12 -18.07
C ALA A 84 20.12 6.14 -18.92
N GLY A 85 20.32 4.83 -18.75
CA GLY A 85 19.74 3.79 -19.59
C GLY A 85 20.62 3.41 -20.79
N PRO A 86 20.10 2.58 -21.72
CA PRO A 86 18.73 2.08 -21.73
C PRO A 86 18.46 1.14 -20.55
N TRP A 87 17.25 1.25 -19.98
CA TRP A 87 16.78 0.38 -18.92
C TRP A 87 16.10 -0.85 -19.52
N SER A 88 16.33 -2.02 -18.92
CA SER A 88 15.72 -3.27 -19.32
C SER A 88 14.20 -3.24 -19.13
N HIS A 89 13.52 -4.21 -19.73
CA HIS A 89 12.10 -4.43 -19.48
C HIS A 89 11.82 -4.49 -17.97
N LEU A 90 10.65 -3.96 -17.56
CA LEU A 90 10.26 -3.91 -16.17
C LEU A 90 9.78 -5.30 -15.72
N HIS A 91 10.48 -5.91 -14.78
CA HIS A 91 10.13 -7.22 -14.24
C HIS A 91 9.42 -7.08 -12.89
N ARG A 92 8.25 -7.70 -12.73
CA ARG A 92 7.56 -7.77 -11.45
C ARG A 92 8.09 -8.96 -10.63
N LEU A 93 8.76 -8.67 -9.52
CA LEU A 93 9.33 -9.67 -8.61
C LEU A 93 8.31 -10.29 -7.66
N SER A 94 7.27 -9.52 -7.31
CA SER A 94 6.22 -9.92 -6.39
C SER A 94 4.94 -9.18 -6.75
N ASP A 95 3.81 -9.84 -6.69
CA ASP A 95 2.45 -9.27 -6.81
C ASP A 95 1.80 -9.02 -5.44
N GLU A 96 2.53 -9.29 -4.35
CA GLU A 96 2.06 -9.04 -2.99
C GLU A 96 1.85 -7.54 -2.76
N THR A 97 0.66 -7.18 -2.30
CA THR A 97 0.28 -5.78 -2.04
C THR A 97 0.77 -5.29 -0.66
N GLY A 98 1.07 -4.01 -0.54
CA GLY A 98 1.39 -3.37 0.74
C GLY A 98 2.84 -3.57 1.22
N TRP A 99 3.73 -3.96 0.30
CA TRP A 99 5.17 -3.85 0.49
C TRP A 99 5.66 -2.47 0.07
N GLU A 100 6.65 -1.95 0.79
CA GLU A 100 7.26 -0.65 0.54
C GLU A 100 8.79 -0.73 0.65
N ASP A 101 9.45 0.28 0.09
CA ASP A 101 10.87 0.57 0.23
C ASP A 101 11.81 -0.63 -0.02
N PRO A 102 11.71 -1.31 -1.19
CA PRO A 102 12.53 -2.46 -1.48
C PRO A 102 14.00 -2.05 -1.63
N CYS A 103 14.89 -2.76 -0.95
CA CYS A 103 16.33 -2.54 -0.98
C CYS A 103 17.06 -3.87 -1.20
N PRO A 104 17.68 -4.09 -2.37
CA PRO A 104 18.45 -5.30 -2.62
C PRO A 104 19.79 -5.22 -1.90
N LEU A 105 20.23 -6.36 -1.40
CA LEU A 105 21.52 -6.58 -0.77
C LEU A 105 22.12 -7.85 -1.37
N TRP A 106 23.36 -7.76 -1.84
CA TRP A 106 24.14 -8.93 -2.23
C TRP A 106 25.15 -9.21 -1.13
N ASP A 107 25.16 -10.45 -0.67
CA ASP A 107 26.02 -10.96 0.37
C ASP A 107 27.32 -11.52 -0.24
N GLU A 108 28.35 -11.67 0.59
CA GLU A 108 29.68 -12.12 0.19
C GLU A 108 29.68 -13.58 -0.27
N ASP A 109 28.74 -14.39 0.24
CA ASP A 109 28.51 -15.79 -0.20
C ASP A 109 27.84 -15.91 -1.58
N GLY A 110 27.62 -14.77 -2.25
CA GLY A 110 27.00 -14.68 -3.57
C GLY A 110 25.47 -14.72 -3.56
N ARG A 111 24.84 -14.78 -2.38
CA ARG A 111 23.37 -14.72 -2.27
C ARG A 111 22.87 -13.30 -2.42
N ALA A 112 21.62 -13.20 -2.90
CA ALA A 112 20.91 -11.94 -3.02
C ALA A 112 19.68 -11.95 -2.10
N TRP A 113 19.48 -10.83 -1.41
CA TRP A 113 18.41 -10.60 -0.47
C TRP A 113 17.66 -9.33 -0.87
N LEU A 114 16.35 -9.31 -0.63
CA LEU A 114 15.54 -8.12 -0.75
C LEU A 114 14.97 -7.79 0.62
N VAL A 115 15.34 -6.63 1.14
CA VAL A 115 14.77 -6.08 2.38
C VAL A 115 13.65 -5.13 1.99
N ALA A 116 12.48 -5.30 2.57
CA ALA A 116 11.34 -4.42 2.36
C ALA A 116 10.52 -4.32 3.65
N SER A 117 9.82 -3.21 3.85
CA SER A 117 8.85 -3.11 4.92
C SER A 117 7.45 -3.48 4.45
N SER A 118 6.69 -4.07 5.36
CA SER A 118 5.25 -4.14 5.25
C SER A 118 4.67 -3.68 6.57
N PRO A 119 4.19 -2.43 6.66
CA PRO A 119 3.69 -1.87 7.92
C PRO A 119 2.37 -2.50 8.40
N GLY A 120 1.90 -3.56 7.72
CA GLY A 120 0.68 -4.29 8.05
C GLY A 120 -0.56 -3.72 7.37
N ARG A 121 -1.64 -4.52 7.34
CA ARG A 121 -2.91 -4.12 6.73
C ARG A 121 -3.46 -2.86 7.40
N GLY A 122 -3.63 -1.79 6.63
CA GLY A 122 -4.30 -0.56 7.07
C GLY A 122 -3.39 0.62 7.43
N ALA A 123 -2.06 0.45 7.37
CA ALA A 123 -1.11 1.56 7.50
C ALA A 123 -1.26 2.60 6.36
N TRP A 124 -1.57 2.12 5.15
CA TRP A 124 -1.85 2.95 3.99
C TRP A 124 -3.23 2.63 3.41
N PRO A 125 -4.01 3.65 2.99
CA PRO A 125 -5.21 3.40 2.20
C PRO A 125 -4.78 2.93 0.79
N THR A 126 -4.58 1.63 0.61
CA THR A 126 -4.43 1.06 -0.74
C THR A 126 -5.69 1.33 -1.55
N LEU A 127 -5.57 1.61 -2.85
CA LEU A 127 -6.76 1.82 -3.68
C LEU A 127 -7.59 0.54 -3.74
N ALA A 128 -6.97 -0.64 -3.63
CA ALA A 128 -7.69 -1.89 -3.44
C ALA A 128 -8.57 -1.90 -2.17
N ALA A 129 -8.07 -1.37 -1.04
CA ALA A 129 -8.86 -1.25 0.19
C ALA A 129 -9.92 -0.12 0.12
N ALA A 130 -9.61 1.01 -0.53
CA ALA A 130 -10.53 2.11 -0.73
C ALA A 130 -11.68 1.73 -1.70
N GLY A 131 -11.37 0.98 -2.76
CA GLY A 131 -12.33 0.43 -3.72
C GLY A 131 -13.32 -0.53 -3.05
N ARG A 132 -12.84 -1.45 -2.21
CA ARG A 132 -13.71 -2.32 -1.38
C ARG A 132 -14.61 -1.53 -0.44
N ARG A 133 -14.10 -0.45 0.20
CA ARG A 133 -14.92 0.44 1.04
C ARG A 133 -15.98 1.19 0.24
N ARG A 134 -15.64 1.72 -0.94
CA ARG A 134 -16.61 2.40 -1.82
C ARG A 134 -17.70 1.46 -2.34
N ALA A 135 -17.35 0.23 -2.73
CA ALA A 135 -18.31 -0.79 -3.14
C ALA A 135 -19.26 -1.17 -2.00
N ARG A 136 -18.73 -1.36 -0.78
CA ARG A 136 -19.54 -1.65 0.42
C ARG A 136 -20.49 -0.50 0.77
N LEU A 137 -20.03 0.75 0.68
CA LEU A 137 -20.88 1.93 0.92
C LEU A 137 -21.97 2.09 -0.14
N ARG A 138 -21.66 1.82 -1.43
CA ARG A 138 -22.68 1.79 -2.50
C ARG A 138 -23.71 0.69 -2.24
N HIS A 139 -23.27 -0.50 -1.84
CA HIS A 139 -24.18 -1.61 -1.50
C HIS A 139 -25.08 -1.26 -0.31
N LEU A 140 -24.54 -0.67 0.76
CA LEU A 140 -25.31 -0.23 1.92
C LEU A 140 -26.33 0.87 1.58
N ARG A 141 -25.96 1.84 0.72
CA ARG A 141 -26.91 2.86 0.21
C ARG A 141 -28.02 2.26 -0.65
N LEU A 142 -27.70 1.25 -1.46
CA LEU A 142 -28.71 0.54 -2.25
C LEU A 142 -29.65 -0.28 -1.35
N GLN A 143 -29.12 -0.87 -0.28
CA GLN A 143 -29.92 -1.59 0.71
C GLN A 143 -30.84 -0.65 1.51
N SER A 144 -30.34 0.52 1.96
CA SER A 144 -31.17 1.50 2.66
C SER A 144 -32.29 2.01 1.76
N ARG A 145 -31.98 2.36 0.50
CA ARG A 145 -32.98 2.80 -0.49
C ARG A 145 -34.03 1.71 -0.76
N ARG A 146 -33.64 0.42 -0.77
CA ARG A 146 -34.59 -0.69 -0.89
C ARG A 146 -35.47 -0.86 0.36
N GLN A 147 -34.94 -0.61 1.55
CA GLN A 147 -35.71 -0.64 2.79
C GLN A 147 -36.71 0.53 2.84
N ASP A 148 -36.29 1.74 2.46
CA ASP A 148 -37.15 2.92 2.41
C ASP A 148 -38.31 2.72 1.42
N LEU A 149 -38.05 2.15 0.24
CA LEU A 149 -39.09 1.83 -0.74
C LEU A 149 -40.07 0.76 -0.23
N ARG A 150 -39.60 -0.23 0.53
CA ARG A 150 -40.47 -1.24 1.16
C ARG A 150 -41.33 -0.63 2.27
N SER A 151 -40.76 0.26 3.08
CA SER A 151 -41.48 1.00 4.13
C SER A 151 -42.51 1.94 3.53
N ALA A 152 -42.17 2.70 2.48
CA ALA A 152 -43.10 3.56 1.76
C ALA A 152 -44.26 2.77 1.11
N ARG A 153 -43.98 1.58 0.58
CA ARG A 153 -45.02 0.68 0.04
C ARG A 153 -45.94 0.14 1.15
N LYS A 154 -45.39 -0.21 2.32
CA LYS A 154 -46.19 -0.59 3.51
C LYS A 154 -47.03 0.57 4.04
N HIS A 155 -46.51 1.80 4.08
CA HIS A 155 -47.30 2.98 4.48
C HIS A 155 -48.42 3.29 3.49
N ARG A 156 -48.20 3.11 2.17
CA ARG A 156 -49.25 3.23 1.16
C ARG A 156 -50.34 2.16 1.28
N HIS A 157 -49.99 0.94 1.71
CA HIS A 157 -50.97 -0.13 1.95
C HIS A 157 -51.61 -0.05 3.35
N GLY A 158 -50.96 0.60 4.31
CA GLY A 158 -51.46 0.81 5.68
C GLY A 158 -52.37 2.04 5.83
N LEU A 159 -52.49 2.89 4.81
CA LEU A 159 -53.42 4.03 4.79
C LEU A 159 -54.89 3.63 4.55
N MET A 160 -55.18 2.33 4.52
CA MET A 160 -56.53 1.80 4.38
C MET A 160 -56.99 0.93 5.55
N VAL A 161 -56.41 1.06 6.74
CA VAL A 161 -56.98 0.47 7.97
C VAL A 161 -56.67 1.33 9.21
N GLY A 162 -57.71 1.97 9.76
CA GLY A 162 -57.90 2.20 11.19
C GLY A 162 -56.97 3.18 11.93
N LEU A 163 -57.52 4.34 12.29
CA LEU A 163 -57.02 5.21 13.37
C LEU A 163 -56.89 4.43 14.70
N PRO A 164 -55.76 4.52 15.43
CA PRO A 164 -55.72 4.15 16.83
C PRO A 164 -55.77 5.37 17.76
N ARG A 165 -56.65 5.25 18.76
CA ARG A 165 -56.80 6.13 19.92
C ARG A 165 -55.52 6.14 20.78
N ARG A 166 -55.16 7.32 21.30
CA ARG A 166 -54.20 7.49 22.43
C ARG A 166 -54.76 6.80 23.68
N PRO A 167 -53.91 6.20 24.56
CA PRO A 167 -53.50 6.97 25.74
C PRO A 167 -52.12 6.66 26.40
N ASN A 168 -51.73 7.63 27.23
CA ASN A 168 -50.90 7.64 28.46
C ASN A 168 -49.41 7.24 28.49
N ARG A 169 -48.59 8.27 28.79
CA ARG A 169 -47.23 8.21 29.33
C ARG A 169 -47.23 7.73 30.79
N PRO A 170 -46.26 6.91 31.20
CA PRO A 170 -45.75 6.91 32.56
C PRO A 170 -44.45 7.73 32.69
N VAL A 171 -44.30 8.27 33.89
CA VAL A 171 -43.29 9.20 34.39
C VAL A 171 -41.91 8.53 34.53
N GLN A 172 -40.85 9.26 34.21
CA GLN A 172 -39.45 8.86 34.43
C GLN A 172 -39.08 9.01 35.91
N HIS A 173 -38.59 7.96 36.55
CA HIS A 173 -37.83 8.05 37.80
C HIS A 173 -36.33 7.92 37.52
N ARG A 174 -35.60 9.03 37.75
CA ARG A 174 -34.13 9.05 37.83
C ARG A 174 -33.69 8.37 39.13
N SER A 175 -32.82 7.36 39.03
CA SER A 175 -32.06 6.87 40.18
C SER A 175 -30.56 7.18 40.01
N HIS A 176 -30.03 7.97 40.93
CA HIS A 176 -28.60 8.25 41.07
C HIS A 176 -27.87 6.99 41.55
N ARG A 177 -27.02 6.39 40.70
CA ARG A 177 -26.03 5.40 41.15
C ARG A 177 -24.69 6.09 41.44
N ARG A 178 -24.31 6.03 42.72
CA ARG A 178 -23.05 6.50 43.30
C ARG A 178 -21.84 5.84 42.63
N ARG A 179 -20.84 6.65 42.26
CA ARG A 179 -19.51 6.20 41.84
C ARG A 179 -18.82 5.48 43.01
N ARG A 180 -18.43 4.22 42.82
CA ARG A 180 -17.52 3.51 43.74
C ARG A 180 -16.08 3.73 43.27
N HIS A 181 -15.22 4.17 44.19
CA HIS A 181 -13.77 4.27 43.99
C HIS A 181 -13.17 2.88 43.73
N ARG A 182 -12.32 2.77 42.70
CA ARG A 182 -11.45 1.60 42.47
C ARG A 182 -10.10 1.85 43.18
N PRO A 183 -9.52 0.86 43.89
CA PRO A 183 -8.17 1.00 44.42
C PRO A 183 -7.11 0.85 43.29
N VAL A 184 -6.04 1.62 43.42
CA VAL A 184 -4.87 1.61 42.54
C VAL A 184 -4.07 0.32 42.78
N ARG A 185 -3.81 -0.44 41.71
CA ARG A 185 -2.89 -1.59 41.75
C ARG A 185 -1.47 -1.11 41.43
N HIS A 186 -0.52 -1.45 42.30
CA HIS A 186 0.91 -1.24 42.07
C HIS A 186 1.40 -2.13 40.90
N LEU A 187 2.10 -1.51 39.95
CA LEU A 187 2.79 -2.19 38.85
C LEU A 187 4.14 -2.75 39.36
N PRO A 188 4.53 -3.99 39.01
CA PRO A 188 5.85 -4.49 39.32
C PRO A 188 6.92 -3.88 38.41
N VAL A 189 8.09 -3.64 39.00
CA VAL A 189 9.30 -3.09 38.38
C VAL A 189 9.88 -4.09 37.36
N PRO A 190 10.26 -3.67 36.14
CA PRO A 190 10.86 -4.57 35.17
C PRO A 190 12.31 -4.92 35.56
N ARG A 191 12.63 -6.22 35.46
CA ARG A 191 14.01 -6.74 35.56
C ARG A 191 14.81 -6.41 34.29
N SER A 192 16.12 -6.28 34.46
CA SER A 192 17.15 -5.89 33.49
C SER A 192 17.12 -6.68 32.17
N PRO A 193 17.57 -6.08 31.04
CA PRO A 193 17.36 -6.64 29.72
C PRO A 193 18.35 -7.79 29.43
N THR A 194 17.80 -8.96 29.13
CA THR A 194 18.53 -10.02 28.42
C THR A 194 18.51 -9.74 26.91
N THR A 195 19.55 -10.23 26.25
CA THR A 195 19.96 -10.15 24.84
C THR A 195 18.80 -10.07 23.82
N PRO A 196 18.85 -9.23 22.77
CA PRO A 196 17.74 -9.08 21.84
C PRO A 196 17.60 -10.29 20.89
N ASP A 197 16.40 -10.85 20.88
CA ASP A 197 15.93 -11.91 19.99
C ASP A 197 15.70 -11.35 18.57
N THR A 198 16.40 -11.87 17.58
CA THR A 198 16.38 -11.39 16.18
C THR A 198 15.13 -11.79 15.39
N HIS A 199 14.11 -12.36 16.04
CA HIS A 199 12.88 -12.82 15.38
C HIS A 199 11.60 -12.16 15.92
N ARG A 200 11.38 -10.86 15.61
CA ARG A 200 10.07 -10.25 15.25
C ARG A 200 10.14 -8.74 15.35
N CYS A 201 10.51 -8.10 14.25
CA CYS A 201 9.94 -6.79 13.94
C CYS A 201 8.85 -7.03 12.89
N PRO A 202 7.54 -6.94 13.22
CA PRO A 202 6.47 -7.23 12.26
C PRO A 202 6.40 -6.23 11.08
N LYS A 203 7.30 -5.24 11.05
CA LYS A 203 7.36 -4.17 10.05
C LYS A 203 8.33 -4.46 8.90
N TYR A 204 9.34 -5.30 9.11
CA TYR A 204 10.38 -5.56 8.11
C TYR A 204 10.42 -7.05 7.81
N ALA A 205 10.51 -7.39 6.52
CA ALA A 205 10.83 -8.75 6.12
C ALA A 205 12.01 -8.77 5.17
N VAL A 206 12.77 -9.84 5.28
CA VAL A 206 13.85 -10.18 4.37
C VAL A 206 13.34 -11.33 3.52
N LYS A 207 13.11 -11.07 2.23
CA LYS A 207 12.78 -12.12 1.26
C LYS A 207 14.07 -12.47 0.52
N ARG A 208 14.43 -13.76 0.51
CA ARG A 208 15.51 -14.25 -0.34
C ARG A 208 15.09 -14.04 -1.79
N LEU A 209 15.93 -13.37 -2.57
CA LEU A 209 15.78 -13.40 -4.03
C LEU A 209 16.27 -14.78 -4.45
N LEU A 210 15.36 -15.62 -4.94
CA LEU A 210 15.75 -16.94 -5.42
C LEU A 210 16.69 -16.75 -6.61
N ALA A 211 17.97 -17.01 -6.40
CA ALA A 211 18.94 -17.23 -7.47
C ALA A 211 18.52 -18.53 -8.19
N GLY A 212 17.71 -18.39 -9.22
CA GLY A 212 17.04 -19.49 -9.90
C GLY A 212 16.41 -19.02 -11.20
N GLY A 213 17.24 -18.41 -12.04
CA GLY A 213 16.92 -17.96 -13.38
C GLY A 213 18.15 -17.22 -13.88
N SER A 214 18.85 -17.79 -14.84
CA SER A 214 19.79 -17.03 -15.65
C SER A 214 18.99 -15.89 -16.28
N TRP A 215 19.23 -14.65 -15.81
CA TRP A 215 18.60 -13.46 -16.40
C TRP A 215 19.39 -13.12 -17.67
N HIS A 216 19.29 -13.97 -18.68
CA HIS A 216 19.70 -13.62 -20.03
C HIS A 216 18.66 -12.65 -20.58
N ALA A 217 19.07 -11.40 -20.73
CA ALA A 217 18.40 -10.47 -21.61
C ALA A 217 18.76 -10.86 -23.05
N ASP A 218 18.18 -11.95 -23.55
CA ASP A 218 18.22 -12.23 -24.98
C ASP A 218 17.12 -11.40 -25.65
N GLY A 219 17.53 -10.24 -26.14
CA GLY A 219 16.84 -9.59 -27.24
C GLY A 219 17.15 -10.38 -28.52
N ARG A 220 16.22 -11.23 -28.94
CA ARG A 220 16.00 -11.66 -30.33
C ARG A 220 14.76 -12.55 -30.41
N GLY A 221 13.78 -12.15 -31.23
CA GLY A 221 12.54 -12.87 -31.53
C GLY A 221 11.40 -11.93 -31.84
#